data_AF-A0A3D0CUD7-F1
#
_entry.id   AF-A0A3D0CUD7-F1
#
_cell.length_a   1.000
_cell.length_b   1.000
_cell.length_c   1.000
_cell.angle_alpha   90.00
_cell.angle_beta   90.00
_cell.angle_gamma   90.00
#
_symmetry.space_group_name_H-M   'P 1'
#
loop_
_entity.id
_entity.type
_entity.pdbx_description
1 polymer ?
#
loop_
_entity_poly.entity_id
_entity_poly.type
_entity_poly.pdbx_seq_one_letter_code
_entity_poly.pdbx_strand_id
1 'polypeptide(L)'
;MPKSRCTTTRPNLAPAHASASARSALAPALATARPPGTPSNPWPPPPRNSASTSFITSVTALPAPTPSRDLLISSASKRPSSTWGPPGRLASASPGFLRGYVYCVSCGTQLPDEANFCWKCGKPQKQGVQTEKPKWETCEIVIQRPKEGFYTSKYQFWASAIGLQGNYNAGESPIFKAVSVHYPSSDEHKPLNAHRSLIKKLVEEGWEPTGNRGSAWFNEKFRRQIK
;
A
#
# COMPACT_ATOMS: atom_id res chain seq x y z
N MET A 1 15.24 -40.40 6.23
CA MET A 1 16.27 -39.40 6.58
C MET A 1 15.72 -38.48 7.66
N PRO A 2 16.20 -38.56 8.91
CA PRO A 2 15.69 -37.74 10.00
C PRO A 2 16.31 -36.33 9.97
N LYS A 3 15.46 -35.31 10.10
CA LYS A 3 15.87 -33.89 10.14
C LYS A 3 16.36 -33.55 11.55
N SER A 4 17.64 -33.25 11.65
CA SER A 4 18.33 -32.80 12.87
C SER A 4 17.74 -31.46 13.37
N ARG A 5 17.28 -31.44 14.63
CA ARG A 5 16.83 -30.22 15.32
C ARG A 5 18.06 -29.52 15.93
N CYS A 6 18.31 -28.28 15.53
CA CYS A 6 19.22 -27.39 16.24
C CYS A 6 18.48 -26.77 17.43
N THR A 7 18.77 -27.24 18.64
CA THR A 7 18.43 -26.58 19.90
C THR A 7 19.49 -25.53 20.21
N THR A 8 19.17 -24.25 19.95
CA THR A 8 19.99 -23.13 20.41
C THR A 8 19.57 -22.76 21.83
N THR A 9 20.33 -23.24 22.80
CA THR A 9 20.29 -22.84 24.21
C THR A 9 20.73 -21.38 24.35
N ARG A 10 19.83 -20.49 24.80
CA ARG A 10 20.17 -19.12 25.21
C ARG A 10 20.69 -19.15 26.65
N PRO A 11 21.84 -18.53 26.97
CA PRO A 11 22.25 -18.34 28.35
C PRO A 11 21.40 -17.26 29.04
N ASN A 12 21.04 -17.61 30.25
CA ASN A 12 20.34 -16.86 31.28
C ASN A 12 21.24 -15.72 31.78
N LEU A 13 20.89 -14.46 31.56
CA LEU A 13 21.53 -13.31 32.23
C LEU A 13 20.55 -12.75 33.27
N ALA A 14 20.93 -12.93 34.53
CA ALA A 14 20.29 -12.41 35.72
C ALA A 14 20.44 -10.87 35.86
N PRO A 15 19.68 -10.23 36.75
CA PRO A 15 19.52 -8.77 36.81
C PRO A 15 20.56 -8.11 37.72
N ALA A 16 21.08 -6.96 37.30
CA ALA A 16 21.88 -6.09 38.16
C ALA A 16 21.01 -4.98 38.77
N HIS A 17 20.94 -4.99 40.09
CA HIS A 17 20.44 -3.91 40.94
C HIS A 17 21.41 -2.72 40.96
N ALA A 18 20.88 -1.49 41.03
CA ALA A 18 21.35 -0.34 41.84
C ALA A 18 20.53 0.90 41.44
N SER A 19 19.57 1.37 42.23
CA SER A 19 19.74 2.32 43.35
C SER A 19 20.50 3.59 42.94
N ALA A 20 19.80 4.72 42.81
CA ALA A 20 20.06 5.92 43.62
C ALA A 20 19.26 7.16 43.18
N SER A 21 18.89 7.93 44.21
CA SER A 21 18.77 9.39 44.23
C SER A 21 17.47 10.05 43.77
N ALA A 22 16.62 10.20 44.78
CA ALA A 22 15.77 11.35 45.01
C ALA A 22 16.43 12.69 44.62
N ARG A 23 15.68 13.53 43.89
CA ARG A 23 15.62 14.98 44.13
C ARG A 23 14.19 15.47 43.91
N SER A 24 13.55 15.77 45.03
CA SER A 24 12.43 16.71 45.08
C SER A 24 12.87 18.05 44.51
N ALA A 25 12.18 18.52 43.48
CA ALA A 25 12.15 19.92 43.12
C ALA A 25 10.68 20.33 43.02
N LEU A 26 10.25 21.09 44.03
CA LEU A 26 9.01 21.83 44.06
C LEU A 26 8.98 22.78 42.85
N ALA A 27 8.04 22.57 41.93
CA ALA A 27 7.68 23.57 40.93
C ALA A 27 6.52 24.41 41.48
N PRO A 28 6.58 25.74 41.40
CA PRO A 28 5.51 26.62 41.86
C PRO A 28 4.29 26.53 40.94
N ALA A 29 3.11 26.53 41.57
CA ALA A 29 1.82 26.67 40.92
C ALA A 29 1.76 27.99 40.15
N LEU A 30 1.78 27.90 38.81
CA LEU A 30 1.40 29.00 37.94
C LEU A 30 -0.07 28.84 37.53
N ALA A 31 -0.80 29.90 37.82
CA ALA A 31 -2.22 30.07 37.66
C ALA A 31 -2.74 29.68 36.28
N THR A 32 -3.85 28.94 36.30
CA THR A 32 -4.77 28.71 35.20
C THR A 32 -5.38 30.02 34.69
N ALA A 33 -4.83 30.57 33.61
CA ALA A 33 -5.56 31.46 32.72
C ALA A 33 -6.18 30.63 31.59
N ARG A 34 -7.50 30.42 31.65
CA ARG A 34 -8.28 29.84 30.54
C ARG A 34 -8.34 30.87 29.40
N PRO A 35 -7.93 30.54 28.16
CA PRO A 35 -8.25 31.38 27.01
C PRO A 35 -9.76 31.29 26.70
N PRO A 36 -10.46 32.41 26.49
CA PRO A 36 -11.80 32.39 25.91
C PRO A 36 -11.71 32.19 24.40
N GLY A 37 -12.52 31.28 23.87
CA GLY A 37 -12.87 31.25 22.45
C GLY A 37 -12.09 30.25 21.59
N THR A 38 -12.45 28.98 21.64
CA THR A 38 -12.28 28.10 20.48
C THR A 38 -13.30 28.52 19.42
N PRO A 39 -12.89 28.91 18.20
CA PRO A 39 -13.82 29.09 17.10
C PRO A 39 -14.47 27.74 16.78
N SER A 40 -15.80 27.73 16.78
CA SER A 40 -16.62 26.62 16.29
C SER A 40 -16.15 26.21 14.90
N ASN A 41 -15.66 24.98 14.79
CA ASN A 41 -15.23 24.35 13.55
C ASN A 41 -16.43 24.27 12.59
N PRO A 42 -16.44 24.96 11.43
CA PRO A 42 -17.54 24.89 10.47
C PRO A 42 -17.34 23.69 9.55
N TRP A 43 -17.30 22.48 10.11
CA TRP A 43 -17.39 21.29 9.29
C TRP A 43 -18.86 21.06 8.97
N PRO A 44 -19.25 21.04 7.68
CA PRO A 44 -20.62 20.68 7.32
C PRO A 44 -20.92 19.27 7.81
N PRO A 45 -22.14 19.00 8.30
CA PRO A 45 -22.54 17.66 8.68
C PRO A 45 -22.35 16.72 7.49
N PRO A 46 -21.92 15.46 7.71
CA PRO A 46 -21.87 14.49 6.64
C PRO A 46 -23.25 14.36 5.99
N PRO A 47 -23.31 14.12 4.66
CA PRO A 47 -24.58 13.97 3.97
C PRO A 47 -25.40 12.86 4.62
N ARG A 48 -26.63 13.22 5.00
CA ARG A 48 -27.65 12.31 5.50
C ARG A 48 -28.05 11.40 4.34
N ASN A 49 -27.45 10.22 4.26
CA ASN A 49 -27.88 9.17 3.33
C ASN A 49 -29.24 8.62 3.79
N SER A 50 -30.29 9.35 3.44
CA SER A 50 -31.66 8.89 3.47
C SER A 50 -31.95 8.05 2.22
N ALA A 51 -32.81 7.05 2.40
CA ALA A 51 -33.40 6.18 1.38
C ALA A 51 -32.54 4.98 0.93
N SER A 52 -32.67 3.91 1.71
CA SER A 52 -32.70 2.54 1.21
C SER A 52 -33.72 2.42 0.08
N THR A 53 -33.25 2.35 -1.16
CA THR A 53 -34.02 1.78 -2.26
C THR A 53 -33.48 0.37 -2.50
N SER A 54 -34.20 -0.61 -1.96
CA SER A 54 -33.93 -2.03 -2.14
C SER A 54 -34.19 -2.41 -3.60
N PHE A 55 -33.18 -2.29 -4.47
CA PHE A 55 -33.19 -2.98 -5.75
C PHE A 55 -32.75 -4.42 -5.52
N ILE A 56 -33.73 -5.33 -5.48
CA ILE A 56 -33.50 -6.76 -5.55
C ILE A 56 -32.97 -7.03 -6.97
N THR A 57 -31.65 -7.07 -7.11
CA THR A 57 -31.02 -7.58 -8.32
C THR A 57 -30.93 -9.09 -8.16
N SER A 58 -31.81 -9.82 -8.83
CA SER A 58 -31.73 -11.27 -8.95
C SER A 58 -30.35 -11.66 -9.47
N VAL A 59 -29.55 -12.31 -8.61
CA VAL A 59 -28.23 -12.80 -8.98
C VAL A 59 -28.43 -14.06 -9.82
N THR A 60 -28.44 -13.89 -11.14
CA THR A 60 -28.32 -15.01 -12.06
C THR A 60 -26.95 -15.64 -11.83
N ALA A 61 -26.95 -16.89 -11.35
CA ALA A 61 -25.75 -17.67 -11.12
C ALA A 61 -24.93 -17.75 -12.43
N LEU A 62 -23.72 -17.19 -12.40
CA LEU A 62 -22.74 -17.35 -13.48
C LEU A 62 -22.32 -18.83 -13.53
N PRO A 63 -22.30 -19.46 -14.72
CA PRO A 63 -21.82 -20.82 -14.88
C PRO A 63 -20.33 -20.92 -14.54
N ALA A 64 -19.95 -22.04 -13.93
CA ALA A 64 -18.58 -22.34 -13.53
C ALA A 64 -17.61 -22.23 -14.72
N PRO A 65 -16.38 -21.71 -14.51
CA PRO A 65 -15.35 -21.71 -15.53
C PRO A 65 -14.97 -23.15 -15.87
N THR A 66 -15.13 -23.53 -17.13
CA THR A 66 -14.62 -24.78 -17.68
C THR A 66 -13.09 -24.75 -17.67
N PRO A 67 -12.42 -25.89 -17.43
CA PRO A 67 -10.97 -25.97 -17.55
C PRO A 67 -10.58 -25.75 -19.01
N SER A 68 -9.88 -24.64 -19.28
CA SER A 68 -9.24 -24.37 -20.56
C SER A 68 -8.23 -25.46 -20.86
N ARG A 69 -8.66 -26.32 -21.78
CA ARG A 69 -7.92 -27.34 -22.49
C ARG A 69 -6.63 -26.76 -23.08
N ASP A 70 -5.54 -27.46 -22.82
CA ASP A 70 -4.18 -27.22 -23.30
C ASP A 70 -4.12 -26.72 -24.74
N LEU A 71 -3.66 -25.48 -24.92
CA LEU A 71 -3.08 -25.03 -26.18
C LEU A 71 -1.59 -25.35 -26.13
N LEU A 72 -1.27 -26.54 -26.65
CA LEU A 72 0.03 -26.90 -27.19
C LEU A 72 0.44 -25.85 -28.23
N ILE A 73 1.24 -24.86 -27.83
CA ILE A 73 1.92 -23.97 -28.76
C ILE A 73 3.07 -24.77 -29.38
N SER A 74 2.80 -25.33 -30.56
CA SER A 74 3.80 -25.89 -31.46
C SER A 74 4.89 -24.86 -31.75
N SER A 75 6.10 -25.16 -31.29
CA SER A 75 7.35 -24.51 -31.65
C SER A 75 7.68 -24.74 -33.13
N ALA A 76 7.02 -24.02 -34.03
CA ALA A 76 7.38 -23.98 -35.45
C ALA A 76 8.51 -22.96 -35.66
N SER A 77 9.74 -23.45 -35.55
CA SER A 77 10.94 -22.73 -35.99
C SER A 77 10.88 -22.53 -37.51
N LYS A 78 10.31 -21.41 -37.95
CA LYS A 78 10.39 -20.95 -39.34
C LYS A 78 11.82 -20.50 -39.61
N ARG A 79 12.54 -21.35 -40.34
CA ARG A 79 13.83 -21.01 -40.97
C ARG A 79 13.65 -19.74 -41.82
N PRO A 80 14.60 -18.79 -41.79
CA PRO A 80 14.62 -17.72 -42.77
C PRO A 80 14.92 -18.31 -44.15
N SER A 81 13.94 -18.26 -45.04
CA SER A 81 14.09 -18.56 -46.45
C SER A 81 15.01 -17.52 -47.09
N SER A 82 16.17 -17.95 -47.56
CA SER A 82 17.07 -17.16 -48.40
C SER A 82 16.44 -16.96 -49.77
N THR A 83 15.67 -15.89 -49.94
CA THR A 83 15.24 -15.41 -51.26
C THR A 83 16.35 -14.55 -51.85
N TRP A 84 17.09 -15.15 -52.79
CA TRP A 84 17.95 -14.43 -53.73
C TRP A 84 17.06 -13.68 -54.74
N GLY A 85 16.80 -12.41 -54.45
CA GLY A 85 16.15 -11.48 -55.39
C GLY A 85 17.18 -10.83 -56.32
N PRO A 86 16.76 -10.39 -57.52
CA PRO A 86 17.67 -9.79 -58.51
C PRO A 86 18.23 -8.44 -58.06
N PRO A 87 19.43 -8.03 -58.54
CA PRO A 87 20.00 -6.71 -58.27
C PRO A 87 19.24 -5.67 -59.09
N GLY A 88 18.21 -5.06 -58.50
CA GLY A 88 17.34 -4.12 -59.19
C GLY A 88 16.99 -2.92 -58.34
N ARG A 89 17.52 -1.76 -58.75
CA ARG A 89 17.34 -0.39 -58.21
C ARG A 89 18.11 -0.06 -56.93
N LEU A 90 19.20 0.66 -57.14
CA LEU A 90 19.81 1.61 -56.21
C LEU A 90 18.71 2.48 -55.59
N ALA A 91 18.25 2.09 -54.40
CA ALA A 91 17.44 2.95 -53.58
C ALA A 91 18.28 4.18 -53.26
N SER A 92 17.77 5.32 -53.73
CA SER A 92 18.28 6.66 -53.45
C SER A 92 18.70 6.74 -51.98
N ALA A 93 19.98 7.03 -51.74
CA ALA A 93 20.54 7.25 -50.43
C ALA A 93 19.68 8.30 -49.71
N SER A 94 18.85 7.84 -48.77
CA SER A 94 18.10 8.76 -47.92
C SER A 94 19.12 9.62 -47.19
N PRO A 95 18.96 10.95 -47.17
CA PRO A 95 19.91 11.85 -46.55
C PRO A 95 20.14 11.38 -45.12
N GLY A 96 21.40 11.05 -44.83
CA GLY A 96 21.81 10.58 -43.53
C GLY A 96 21.28 11.54 -42.49
N PHE A 97 20.52 10.99 -41.54
CA PHE A 97 20.14 11.63 -40.30
C PHE A 97 21.39 12.37 -39.77
N LEU A 98 21.45 13.68 -40.00
CA LEU A 98 22.35 14.55 -39.25
C LEU A 98 21.88 14.38 -37.82
N ARG A 99 22.53 13.50 -37.06
CA ARG A 99 22.16 13.17 -35.69
C ARG A 99 22.26 14.45 -34.89
N GLY A 100 21.14 15.14 -34.77
CA GLY A 100 20.98 16.26 -33.86
C GLY A 100 21.38 15.76 -32.49
N TYR A 101 22.25 16.50 -31.84
CA TYR A 101 22.38 16.41 -30.41
C TYR A 101 21.68 17.63 -29.84
N VAL A 102 20.99 17.43 -28.73
CA VAL A 102 20.36 18.49 -27.97
C VAL A 102 21.07 18.61 -26.64
N TYR A 103 21.14 19.80 -26.08
CA TYR A 103 21.70 20.00 -24.75
C TYR A 103 20.59 20.04 -23.72
N CYS A 104 20.79 19.34 -22.60
CA CYS A 104 19.83 19.34 -21.51
C CYS A 104 19.60 20.77 -20.99
N VAL A 105 18.36 21.24 -21.05
CA VAL A 105 18.00 22.62 -20.61
C VAL A 105 18.25 22.88 -19.12
N SER A 106 18.45 21.82 -18.31
CA SER A 106 18.68 21.94 -16.87
C SER A 106 20.13 21.76 -16.42
N CYS A 107 20.96 21.03 -17.17
CA CYS A 107 22.33 20.72 -16.74
C CYS A 107 23.39 20.81 -17.85
N GLY A 108 23.00 21.18 -19.07
CA GLY A 108 23.90 21.39 -20.21
C GLY A 108 24.53 20.12 -20.80
N THR A 109 24.14 18.93 -20.34
CA THR A 109 24.71 17.68 -20.87
C THR A 109 24.21 17.41 -22.29
N GLN A 110 25.11 17.00 -23.18
CA GLN A 110 24.78 16.61 -24.54
C GLN A 110 23.97 15.29 -24.53
N LEU A 111 22.87 15.29 -25.25
CA LEU A 111 21.90 14.20 -25.37
C LEU A 111 21.62 13.94 -26.85
N PRO A 112 21.27 12.71 -27.24
CA PRO A 112 20.73 12.46 -28.57
C PRO A 112 19.39 13.22 -28.73
N ASP A 113 19.07 13.72 -29.93
CA ASP A 113 17.81 14.44 -30.22
C ASP A 113 16.54 13.62 -29.90
N GLU A 114 16.66 12.30 -29.87
CA GLU A 114 15.59 11.39 -29.50
C GLU A 114 15.41 11.21 -27.98
N ALA A 115 16.31 11.74 -27.14
CA ALA A 115 16.24 11.58 -25.69
C ALA A 115 15.00 12.25 -25.08
N ASN A 116 14.15 11.44 -24.43
CA ASN A 116 13.00 11.94 -23.66
C ASN A 116 13.39 12.49 -22.29
N PHE A 117 14.44 11.93 -21.67
CA PHE A 117 14.95 12.31 -20.35
C PHE A 117 16.46 12.49 -20.38
N CYS A 118 16.98 13.38 -19.54
CA CYS A 118 18.43 13.51 -19.37
C CYS A 118 18.99 12.38 -18.52
N TRP A 119 19.89 11.57 -19.05
CA TRP A 119 20.62 10.53 -18.30
C TRP A 119 21.49 11.04 -17.13
N LYS A 120 21.80 12.34 -17.07
CA LYS A 120 22.59 12.93 -15.98
C LYS A 120 21.74 13.48 -14.84
N CYS A 121 20.60 14.13 -15.16
CA CYS A 121 19.77 14.80 -14.14
C CYS A 121 18.34 14.27 -14.02
N GLY A 122 17.92 13.33 -14.86
CA GLY A 122 16.59 12.70 -14.85
C GLY A 122 15.43 13.57 -15.37
N LYS A 123 15.66 14.85 -15.69
CA LYS A 123 14.58 15.75 -16.12
C LYS A 123 14.13 15.50 -17.55
N PRO A 124 12.81 15.58 -17.83
CA PRO A 124 12.27 15.40 -19.19
C PRO A 124 12.75 16.54 -20.11
N GLN A 125 13.02 16.22 -21.37
CA GLN A 125 13.47 17.18 -22.39
C GLN A 125 12.38 17.53 -23.42
N LYS A 126 11.40 16.64 -23.63
CA LYS A 126 10.31 16.85 -24.59
C LYS A 126 9.00 17.16 -23.88
N GLN A 127 8.30 18.17 -24.38
CA GLN A 127 6.92 18.46 -23.95
C GLN A 127 6.02 17.28 -24.36
N GLY A 128 5.20 16.78 -23.44
CA GLY A 128 4.33 15.63 -23.69
C GLY A 128 4.87 14.27 -23.23
N VAL A 129 6.13 14.19 -22.77
CA VAL A 129 6.62 13.01 -22.06
C VAL A 129 6.01 13.01 -20.66
N GLN A 130 4.86 12.33 -20.50
CA GLN A 130 4.29 12.11 -19.17
C GLN A 130 5.25 11.24 -18.37
N THR A 131 5.83 11.81 -17.31
CA THR A 131 6.40 10.98 -16.25
C THR A 131 5.25 10.19 -15.67
N GLU A 132 5.28 8.87 -15.78
CA GLU A 132 4.25 8.02 -15.17
C GLU A 132 4.20 8.39 -13.68
N LYS A 133 3.10 9.05 -13.29
CA LYS A 133 2.92 9.43 -11.89
C LYS A 133 2.94 8.13 -11.08
N PRO A 134 3.68 8.08 -9.96
CA PRO A 134 3.71 6.89 -9.13
C PRO A 134 2.27 6.53 -8.76
N LYS A 135 1.88 5.30 -9.11
CA LYS A 135 0.57 4.76 -8.77
C LYS A 135 0.64 4.30 -7.32
N TRP A 136 -0.26 4.81 -6.49
CA TRP A 136 -0.30 4.51 -5.07
C TRP A 136 -1.54 3.69 -4.75
N GLU A 137 -1.39 2.68 -3.90
CA GLU A 137 -2.50 2.03 -3.22
C GLU A 137 -2.69 2.68 -1.86
N THR A 138 -3.93 2.63 -1.37
CA THR A 138 -4.26 3.08 -0.02
C THR A 138 -4.88 1.93 0.75
N CYS A 139 -4.64 1.88 2.05
CA CYS A 139 -5.20 0.86 2.94
C CYS A 139 -5.70 1.52 4.22
N GLU A 140 -6.84 1.06 4.73
CA GLU A 140 -7.38 1.46 6.02
C GLU A 140 -7.67 0.23 6.87
N ILE A 141 -7.21 0.24 8.11
CA ILE A 141 -7.55 -0.80 9.08
C ILE A 141 -9.00 -0.56 9.55
N VAL A 142 -9.85 -1.56 9.37
CA VAL A 142 -11.25 -1.56 9.80
C VAL A 142 -11.51 -2.73 10.73
N ILE A 143 -12.59 -2.67 11.50
CA ILE A 143 -13.03 -3.80 12.31
C ILE A 143 -14.04 -4.66 11.53
N GLN A 144 -13.86 -5.98 11.58
CA GLN A 144 -14.78 -6.94 11.00
C GLN A 144 -15.28 -7.90 12.09
N ARG A 145 -16.57 -8.23 12.03
CA ARG A 145 -17.17 -9.29 12.83
C ARG A 145 -17.15 -10.58 12.01
N PRO A 146 -16.42 -11.63 12.42
CA PRO A 146 -16.47 -12.92 11.74
C PRO A 146 -17.91 -13.46 11.78
N LYS A 147 -18.34 -14.16 10.72
CA LYS A 147 -19.73 -14.64 10.53
C LYS A 147 -20.15 -15.77 11.49
N GLU A 148 -19.46 -15.94 12.61
CA GLU A 148 -19.61 -17.10 13.48
C GLU A 148 -20.60 -16.79 14.63
N GLY A 149 -21.87 -17.11 14.41
CA GLY A 149 -22.94 -17.09 15.41
C GLY A 149 -23.53 -15.70 15.74
N PHE A 150 -24.77 -15.69 16.22
CA PHE A 150 -25.56 -14.46 16.46
C PHE A 150 -25.06 -13.58 17.64
N TYR A 151 -24.18 -14.07 18.52
CA TYR A 151 -23.85 -13.40 19.79
C TYR A 151 -22.35 -13.43 20.16
N THR A 152 -21.45 -13.55 19.19
CA THR A 152 -20.01 -13.58 19.53
C THR A 152 -19.46 -12.16 19.63
N SER A 153 -18.89 -11.80 20.79
CA SER A 153 -18.06 -10.59 20.97
C SER A 153 -16.66 -10.75 20.36
N LYS A 154 -16.56 -11.55 19.29
CA LYS A 154 -15.33 -11.80 18.55
C LYS A 154 -15.19 -10.73 17.48
N TYR A 155 -14.00 -10.15 17.39
CA TYR A 155 -13.64 -9.15 16.41
C TYR A 155 -12.31 -9.51 15.77
N GLN A 156 -12.11 -8.98 14.58
CA GLN A 156 -10.87 -9.06 13.83
C GLN A 156 -10.59 -7.70 13.20
N PHE A 157 -9.34 -7.27 13.18
CA PHE A 157 -8.95 -6.13 12.35
C PHE A 157 -8.63 -6.62 10.94
N TRP A 158 -9.12 -5.88 9.97
CA TRP A 158 -9.02 -6.15 8.55
C TRP A 158 -8.39 -4.94 7.86
N ALA A 159 -7.31 -5.14 7.12
CA ALA A 159 -6.65 -4.10 6.35
C ALA A 159 -7.28 -3.99 4.95
N SER A 160 -8.26 -3.10 4.81
CA SER A 160 -9.00 -2.91 3.54
C SER A 160 -8.19 -2.02 2.62
N ALA A 161 -7.61 -2.59 1.57
CA ALA A 161 -6.82 -1.87 0.57
C ALA A 161 -7.64 -1.58 -0.69
N ILE A 162 -7.33 -0.46 -1.34
CA ILE A 162 -7.88 -0.04 -2.63
C ILE A 162 -6.72 0.11 -3.61
N GLY A 163 -6.68 -0.76 -4.61
CA GLY A 163 -5.67 -0.78 -5.67
C GLY A 163 -6.29 -0.68 -7.07
N LEU A 164 -5.49 -1.00 -8.10
CA LEU A 164 -5.93 -0.92 -9.50
C LEU A 164 -7.10 -1.87 -9.84
N GLN A 165 -7.20 -2.99 -9.12
CA GLN A 165 -8.26 -3.99 -9.29
C GLN A 165 -9.46 -3.77 -8.35
N GLY A 166 -9.49 -2.65 -7.62
CA GLY A 166 -10.52 -2.35 -6.64
C GLY A 166 -10.11 -2.74 -5.22
N ASN A 167 -11.10 -3.10 -4.40
CA ASN A 167 -10.90 -3.33 -2.97
C ASN A 167 -10.44 -4.77 -2.71
N TYR A 168 -9.41 -4.95 -1.89
CA TYR A 168 -8.90 -6.26 -1.50
C TYR A 168 -8.43 -6.28 -0.04
N ASN A 169 -8.16 -7.49 0.47
CA ASN A 169 -7.63 -7.69 1.81
C ASN A 169 -6.10 -7.66 1.80
N ALA A 170 -5.51 -6.62 2.40
CA ALA A 170 -4.06 -6.52 2.55
C ALA A 170 -3.54 -7.23 3.80
N GLY A 171 -4.41 -7.73 4.70
CA GLY A 171 -3.98 -8.44 5.89
C GLY A 171 -5.02 -8.46 7.00
N GLU A 172 -4.88 -9.45 7.88
CA GLU A 172 -5.77 -9.67 9.00
C GLU A 172 -5.01 -9.81 10.32
N SER A 173 -5.59 -9.29 11.38
CA SER A 173 -5.15 -9.58 12.74
C SER A 173 -5.65 -10.96 13.20
N PRO A 174 -5.08 -11.53 14.27
CA PRO A 174 -5.73 -12.60 15.01
C PRO A 174 -7.13 -12.17 15.50
N ILE A 175 -8.04 -13.13 15.60
CA ILE A 175 -9.37 -12.90 16.20
C ILE A 175 -9.20 -12.69 17.72
N PHE A 176 -9.89 -11.70 18.26
CA PHE A 176 -9.89 -11.40 19.70
C PHE A 176 -11.31 -11.22 20.22
N LYS A 177 -11.49 -11.36 21.55
CA LYS A 177 -12.74 -11.02 22.22
C LYS A 177 -12.62 -9.63 22.82
N ALA A 178 -13.59 -8.75 22.55
CA ALA A 178 -13.69 -7.46 23.23
C ALA A 178 -14.71 -7.52 24.37
N VAL A 179 -14.52 -6.66 25.37
CA VAL A 179 -15.47 -6.53 26.48
C VAL A 179 -16.74 -5.81 26.02
N SER A 180 -16.58 -4.79 25.16
CA SER A 180 -17.68 -4.00 24.59
C SER A 180 -18.31 -4.68 23.38
N VAL A 181 -19.66 -4.61 23.31
CA VAL A 181 -20.48 -5.15 22.21
C VAL A 181 -20.46 -4.26 20.96
N HIS A 182 -20.09 -2.99 21.12
CA HIS A 182 -20.13 -2.02 20.03
C HIS A 182 -18.76 -1.87 19.36
N TYR A 183 -17.71 -1.55 20.13
CA TYR A 183 -16.36 -1.29 19.64
C TYR A 183 -15.30 -1.65 20.68
N PRO A 184 -14.14 -2.20 20.27
CA PRO A 184 -13.04 -2.47 21.19
C PRO A 184 -12.47 -1.17 21.76
N SER A 185 -12.28 -1.11 23.07
CA SER A 185 -11.60 0.03 23.71
C SER A 185 -10.10 -0.01 23.42
N SER A 186 -9.45 1.16 23.36
CA SER A 186 -7.99 1.28 23.26
C SER A 186 -7.26 0.79 24.51
N ASP A 187 -7.96 0.73 25.64
CA ASP A 187 -7.40 0.33 26.93
C ASP A 187 -7.33 -1.21 27.09
N GLU A 188 -8.00 -1.94 26.19
CA GLU A 188 -7.99 -3.40 26.20
C GLU A 188 -6.71 -3.94 25.54
N HIS A 189 -5.93 -4.72 26.30
CA HIS A 189 -4.64 -5.25 25.84
C HIS A 189 -4.75 -6.17 24.60
N LYS A 190 -5.83 -6.97 24.50
CA LYS A 190 -6.04 -7.92 23.40
C LYS A 190 -6.25 -7.23 22.04
N PRO A 191 -7.22 -6.32 21.86
CA PRO A 191 -7.36 -5.58 20.61
C PRO A 191 -6.11 -4.74 20.32
N LEU A 192 -5.51 -4.10 21.32
CA LEU A 192 -4.30 -3.31 21.09
C LEU A 192 -3.16 -4.14 20.50
N ASN A 193 -2.94 -5.36 21.00
CA ASN A 193 -1.91 -6.25 20.47
C ASN A 193 -2.25 -6.82 19.08
N ALA A 194 -3.53 -7.13 18.83
CA ALA A 194 -3.99 -7.57 17.52
C ALA A 194 -3.78 -6.47 16.47
N HIS A 195 -4.11 -5.22 16.82
CA HIS A 195 -3.89 -4.04 15.99
C HIS A 195 -2.40 -3.80 15.70
N ARG A 196 -1.57 -3.75 16.74
CA ARG A 196 -0.10 -3.58 16.59
C ARG A 196 0.54 -4.67 15.74
N SER A 197 0.06 -5.90 15.89
CA SER A 197 0.55 -7.05 15.11
C SER A 197 0.17 -6.92 13.63
N LEU A 198 -1.02 -6.41 13.31
CA LEU A 198 -1.43 -6.13 11.93
C LEU A 198 -0.60 -4.99 11.32
N ILE A 199 -0.42 -3.88 12.04
CA ILE A 199 0.44 -2.77 11.59
C ILE A 199 1.85 -3.26 11.27
N LYS A 200 2.44 -4.06 12.16
CA LYS A 200 3.77 -4.61 11.97
C LYS A 200 3.87 -5.41 10.66
N LYS A 201 2.90 -6.28 10.39
CA LYS A 201 2.84 -7.05 9.12
C LYS A 201 2.74 -6.14 7.90
N LEU A 202 1.86 -5.13 7.94
CA LEU A 202 1.71 -4.19 6.83
C LEU A 202 3.03 -3.46 6.54
N VAL A 203 3.73 -2.97 7.58
CA VAL A 203 5.02 -2.31 7.41
C VAL A 203 6.09 -3.27 6.86
N GLU A 204 6.12 -4.52 7.30
CA GLU A 204 7.01 -5.56 6.76
C GLU A 204 6.73 -5.85 5.26
N GLU A 205 5.49 -5.70 4.81
CA GLU A 205 5.06 -5.81 3.40
C GLU A 205 5.25 -4.53 2.57
N GLY A 206 5.90 -3.51 3.15
CA GLY A 206 6.22 -2.25 2.48
C GLY A 206 5.09 -1.23 2.47
N TRP A 207 4.10 -1.36 3.34
CA TRP A 207 3.11 -0.31 3.57
C TRP A 207 3.65 0.79 4.48
N GLU A 208 3.45 2.05 4.07
CA GLU A 208 3.88 3.23 4.82
C GLU A 208 2.69 3.85 5.55
N PRO A 209 2.78 4.13 6.87
CA PRO A 209 1.73 4.84 7.58
C PRO A 209 1.64 6.29 7.07
N THR A 210 0.43 6.77 6.82
CA THR A 210 0.20 8.13 6.29
C THR A 210 0.16 9.21 7.38
N GLY A 211 0.14 8.81 8.66
CA GLY A 211 -0.07 9.72 9.80
C GLY A 211 -1.53 10.15 10.01
N ASN A 212 -2.40 9.93 9.01
CA ASN A 212 -3.83 10.19 9.12
C ASN A 212 -4.53 9.04 9.83
N ARG A 213 -5.26 9.36 10.91
CA ARG A 213 -6.16 8.42 11.59
C ARG A 213 -7.62 8.71 11.25
N GLY A 214 -8.43 7.66 11.15
CA GLY A 214 -9.89 7.76 11.04
C GLY A 214 -10.56 8.07 12.38
N SER A 215 -11.88 7.83 12.44
CA SER A 215 -12.70 8.17 13.61
C SER A 215 -12.45 7.29 14.84
N ALA A 216 -12.06 6.03 14.63
CA ALA A 216 -11.70 5.10 15.70
C ALA A 216 -10.19 5.03 15.89
N TRP A 217 -9.75 4.68 17.11
CA TRP A 217 -8.33 4.60 17.46
C TRP A 217 -7.54 3.60 16.62
N PHE A 218 -8.20 2.59 16.05
CA PHE A 218 -7.63 1.55 15.20
C PHE A 218 -7.71 1.85 13.69
N ASN A 219 -8.37 2.95 13.28
CA ASN A 219 -8.48 3.31 11.86
C ASN A 219 -7.20 3.99 11.38
N GLU A 220 -6.09 3.26 11.31
CA GLU A 220 -4.86 3.76 10.72
C GLU A 220 -4.86 3.59 9.20
N LYS A 221 -4.36 4.62 8.50
CA LYS A 221 -4.28 4.65 7.04
C LYS A 221 -2.85 4.49 6.55
N PHE A 222 -2.68 3.63 5.55
CA PHE A 222 -1.42 3.29 4.93
C PHE A 222 -1.43 3.58 3.44
N ARG A 223 -0.25 3.69 2.84
CA ARG A 223 -0.05 3.75 1.39
C ARG A 223 1.13 2.90 0.96
N ARG A 224 1.11 2.42 -0.27
CA ARG A 224 2.25 1.70 -0.88
C ARG A 224 2.34 2.06 -2.36
N GLN A 225 3.56 2.19 -2.87
CA GLN A 225 3.79 2.45 -4.29
C GLN A 225 3.67 1.15 -5.10
N ILE A 226 2.86 1.15 -6.15
CA ILE A 226 2.78 0.06 -7.12
C ILE A 226 3.92 0.26 -8.13
N LYS A 227 4.69 -0.81 -8.34
CA LYS A 227 5.73 -0.86 -9.38
C LYS A 227 5.17 -1.44 -10.67
#